data_AF-A0A367ZQ07-F1
#
_entry.id   AF-A0A367ZQ07-F1
#
_cell.length_a   1.000
_cell.length_b   1.000
_cell.length_c   1.000
_cell.angle_alpha   90.00
_cell.angle_beta   90.00
_cell.angle_gamma   90.00
#
_symmetry.space_group_name_H-M   'P 1'
#
loop_
_entity.id
_entity.type
_entity.pdbx_description
1 polymer ?
#
loop_
_entity_poly.entity_id
_entity_poly.type
_entity_poly.pdbx_seq_one_letter_code
_entity_poly.pdbx_strand_id
1 'polypeptide(L)'
;MNRHSLLHSLAFWLAFAGLSSLAAAAWAATPPDDWTRLRLRSMGSACFTIPTGYCRSEAAYVSDDSHSLTMISQKLLGRFAEVSMVRHLNGATKDRTVFNLKLNVLEEDTYLPNIVWGVSDFRTELGSKIFFLAGSKTIEAFGVTAHAGVYKDPVTTDKETFFGLEKTVFPLVVVAGERIHDQTTVGVKLRPYPGVSVEYARRLDAPDDQASLYRLVYLRAF
;
A
#
# COMPACT_ATOMS: atom_id res chain seq x y z
N MET A 1 -41.01 -5.18 -66.08
CA MET A 1 -41.42 -4.40 -64.89
C MET A 1 -40.71 -4.96 -63.67
N ASN A 2 -40.17 -4.06 -62.84
CA ASN A 2 -38.85 -4.18 -62.19
C ASN A 2 -38.84 -4.95 -60.87
N ARG A 3 -37.94 -5.94 -60.77
CA ARG A 3 -37.48 -6.60 -59.54
C ARG A 3 -36.44 -5.77 -58.74
N HIS A 4 -36.50 -4.43 -58.79
CA HIS A 4 -35.48 -3.55 -58.21
C HIS A 4 -35.89 -2.82 -56.92
N SER A 5 -37.08 -3.02 -56.35
CA SER A 5 -37.54 -2.22 -55.20
C SER A 5 -37.54 -2.92 -53.83
N LEU A 6 -37.07 -4.17 -53.72
CA LEU A 6 -37.05 -4.91 -52.44
C LEU A 6 -35.65 -5.02 -51.80
N LEU A 7 -34.60 -4.54 -52.47
CA LEU A 7 -33.23 -4.55 -51.93
C LEU A 7 -32.83 -3.24 -51.22
N HIS A 8 -33.66 -2.19 -51.30
CA HIS A 8 -33.37 -0.90 -50.65
C HIS A 8 -33.90 -0.77 -49.21
N SER A 9 -34.73 -1.71 -48.73
CA SER A 9 -35.30 -1.66 -47.37
C SER A 9 -34.61 -2.61 -46.37
N LEU A 10 -33.78 -3.55 -46.83
CA LEU A 10 -32.96 -4.39 -45.95
C LEU A 10 -31.60 -3.76 -45.61
N ALA A 11 -31.11 -2.83 -46.43
CA ALA A 11 -29.88 -2.08 -46.14
C ALA A 11 -30.07 -1.02 -45.05
N PHE A 12 -31.31 -0.59 -44.78
CA PHE A 12 -31.61 0.45 -43.80
C PHE A 12 -31.71 -0.08 -42.35
N TRP A 13 -32.01 -1.37 -42.17
CA TRP A 13 -32.06 -2.01 -40.84
C TRP A 13 -30.73 -2.66 -40.39
N LEU A 14 -29.78 -2.86 -41.30
CA LEU A 14 -28.44 -3.37 -40.96
C LEU A 14 -27.45 -2.26 -40.57
N ALA A 15 -27.77 -0.98 -40.83
CA ALA A 15 -26.93 0.15 -40.42
C ALA A 15 -27.19 0.63 -38.98
N PHE A 16 -28.26 0.16 -38.31
CA PHE A 16 -28.60 0.56 -36.93
C PHE A 16 -28.31 -0.50 -35.87
N ALA A 17 -27.89 -1.70 -36.27
CA ALA A 17 -27.54 -2.81 -35.36
C ALA A 17 -26.01 -2.96 -35.13
N GLY A 18 -25.18 -2.15 -35.79
CA GLY A 18 -23.71 -2.29 -35.78
C GLY A 18 -22.95 -1.25 -34.95
N LEU A 19 -23.63 -0.37 -34.21
CA LEU A 19 -23.03 0.77 -33.51
C LEU A 19 -23.08 0.68 -31.98
N SER A 20 -23.45 -0.48 -31.43
CA SER A 20 -23.58 -0.69 -29.98
C SER A 20 -22.55 -1.64 -29.35
N SER A 21 -21.57 -2.15 -30.11
CA SER A 21 -20.55 -3.09 -29.58
C SER A 21 -19.11 -2.58 -29.59
N LEU A 22 -18.87 -1.30 -29.96
CA LEU A 22 -17.51 -0.76 -30.13
C LEU A 22 -17.09 0.29 -29.09
N ALA A 23 -17.77 0.41 -27.95
CA ALA A 23 -17.40 1.36 -26.88
C ALA A 23 -17.49 0.82 -25.44
N ALA A 24 -17.44 -0.51 -25.25
CA ALA A 24 -17.37 -1.13 -23.92
C ALA A 24 -16.08 -1.96 -23.72
N ALA A 25 -15.07 -1.70 -24.54
CA ALA A 25 -13.70 -2.16 -24.31
C ALA A 25 -12.80 -0.95 -24.04
N ALA A 26 -13.25 -0.02 -23.20
CA ALA A 26 -12.31 0.67 -22.35
C ALA A 26 -11.69 -0.42 -21.49
N TRP A 27 -10.52 -0.90 -21.91
CA TRP A 27 -9.72 -1.82 -21.14
C TRP A 27 -9.74 -1.34 -19.69
N ALA A 28 -10.45 -2.07 -18.82
CA ALA A 28 -9.94 -2.28 -17.49
C ALA A 28 -8.64 -3.05 -17.72
N ALA A 29 -7.59 -2.32 -18.09
CA ALA A 29 -6.25 -2.85 -18.03
C ALA A 29 -6.13 -3.27 -16.58
N THR A 30 -6.16 -4.58 -16.34
CA THR A 30 -5.62 -5.13 -15.10
C THR A 30 -4.27 -4.45 -14.96
N PRO A 31 -4.07 -3.62 -13.93
CA PRO A 31 -2.77 -3.02 -13.72
C PRO A 31 -1.77 -4.17 -13.76
N PRO A 32 -0.66 -4.08 -14.52
CA PRO A 32 0.35 -5.12 -14.52
C PRO A 32 0.66 -5.51 -13.07
N ASP A 33 0.93 -6.78 -12.77
CA ASP A 33 1.11 -7.24 -11.37
C ASP A 33 2.08 -6.38 -10.55
N ASP A 34 3.06 -5.75 -11.21
CA ASP A 34 3.99 -4.79 -10.61
C ASP A 34 3.32 -3.53 -10.03
N TRP A 35 2.21 -3.09 -10.61
CA TRP A 35 1.42 -1.97 -10.11
C TRP A 35 0.70 -2.31 -8.81
N THR A 36 0.15 -3.52 -8.70
CA THR A 36 -0.49 -3.99 -7.47
C THR A 36 0.51 -3.95 -6.32
N ARG A 37 1.77 -4.34 -6.57
CA ARG A 37 2.88 -4.31 -5.59
C ARG A 37 3.24 -2.89 -5.14
N LEU A 38 3.27 -1.92 -6.06
CA LEU A 38 3.55 -0.51 -5.73
C LEU A 38 2.43 0.12 -4.89
N ARG A 39 1.18 -0.32 -5.08
CA ARG A 39 0.01 0.18 -4.35
C ARG A 39 -0.02 -0.24 -2.88
N LEU A 40 0.52 -1.41 -2.53
CA LEU A 40 0.55 -1.85 -1.12
C LEU A 40 1.41 -0.92 -0.25
N ARG A 41 2.41 -0.27 -0.84
CA ARG A 41 3.25 0.71 -0.14
C ARG A 41 2.48 1.95 0.32
N SER A 42 1.37 2.29 -0.35
CA SER A 42 0.56 3.44 0.03
C SER A 42 -0.31 3.19 1.25
N MET A 43 -0.38 1.95 1.78
CA MET A 43 -1.20 1.59 2.95
C MET A 43 -0.68 2.14 4.29
N GLY A 44 0.42 2.90 4.27
CA GLY A 44 1.05 3.46 5.46
C GLY A 44 2.05 2.46 6.02
N SER A 45 3.25 2.45 5.43
CA SER A 45 4.33 1.55 5.82
C SER A 45 4.78 1.81 7.26
N ALA A 46 5.16 0.77 7.99
CA ALA A 46 5.86 0.95 9.25
C ALA A 46 6.95 -0.09 9.58
N CYS A 47 6.97 -1.26 8.94
CA CYS A 47 8.19 -2.09 8.86
C CYS A 47 9.06 -1.58 7.69
N PHE A 48 8.85 -2.02 6.44
CA PHE A 48 9.39 -1.35 5.25
C PHE A 48 8.31 -1.00 4.24
N THR A 49 7.35 -1.89 4.02
CA THR A 49 6.19 -1.67 3.14
C THR A 49 4.86 -2.08 3.77
N ILE A 50 4.86 -3.02 4.73
CA ILE A 50 3.63 -3.49 5.36
C ILE A 50 3.03 -2.41 6.30
N PRO A 51 1.70 -2.35 6.42
CA PRO A 51 1.05 -1.55 7.45
C PRO A 51 1.32 -2.15 8.84
N THR A 52 1.32 -1.31 9.87
CA THR A 52 1.40 -1.78 11.25
C THR A 52 0.13 -1.47 12.01
N GLY A 53 -0.11 -2.27 13.04
CA GLY A 53 -1.11 -2.04 14.08
C GLY A 53 -0.82 -0.84 14.97
N TYR A 54 0.01 0.14 14.58
CA TYR A 54 0.26 1.32 15.42
C TYR A 54 -0.25 2.59 14.74
N CYS A 55 -1.02 3.38 15.49
CA CYS A 55 -1.41 4.74 15.11
C CYS A 55 -0.30 5.73 15.46
N ARG A 56 0.25 6.43 14.47
CA ARG A 56 1.42 7.31 14.64
C ARG A 56 1.29 8.62 13.87
N SER A 57 1.99 9.65 14.35
CA SER A 57 2.22 10.88 13.59
C SER A 57 3.61 10.84 13.00
N GLU A 58 3.73 10.88 11.69
CA GLU A 58 5.03 10.80 11.01
C GLU A 58 5.06 11.58 9.70
N ALA A 59 6.24 12.04 9.32
CA ALA A 59 6.55 12.41 7.96
C ALA A 59 7.59 11.42 7.43
N ALA A 60 7.35 10.82 6.28
CA ALA A 60 8.26 9.86 5.70
C ALA A 60 8.55 10.17 4.23
N TYR A 61 9.79 9.96 3.82
CA TYR A 61 10.20 9.86 2.43
C TYR A 61 10.60 8.42 2.17
N VAL A 62 10.07 7.82 1.10
CA VAL A 62 10.39 6.45 0.70
C VAL A 62 10.78 6.47 -0.77
N SER A 63 11.88 5.82 -1.09
CA SER A 63 12.38 5.66 -2.46
C SER A 63 12.79 4.22 -2.69
N ASP A 64 12.51 3.72 -3.88
CA ASP A 64 13.21 2.59 -4.49
C ASP A 64 13.87 3.07 -5.79
N ASP A 65 14.46 2.16 -6.55
CA ASP A 65 15.19 2.48 -7.78
C ASP A 65 14.26 2.97 -8.93
N SER A 66 12.94 2.75 -8.82
CA SER A 66 11.93 3.07 -9.84
C SER A 66 10.92 4.15 -9.42
N HIS A 67 10.72 4.36 -8.12
CA HIS A 67 9.56 5.08 -7.57
C HIS A 67 9.93 5.80 -6.27
N SER A 68 9.37 6.99 -6.06
CA SER A 68 9.51 7.72 -4.80
C SER A 68 8.20 8.34 -4.34
N LEU A 69 8.03 8.40 -3.02
CA LEU A 69 6.84 8.91 -2.37
C LEU A 69 7.15 9.64 -1.06
N THR A 70 6.28 10.58 -0.72
CA THR A 70 6.29 11.26 0.57
C THR A 70 4.97 11.01 1.29
N MET A 71 5.05 10.65 2.55
CA MET A 71 3.90 10.44 3.41
C MET A 71 3.89 11.44 4.56
N ILE A 72 2.72 11.94 4.88
CA ILE A 72 2.44 12.66 6.12
C ILE A 72 1.29 11.94 6.80
N SER A 73 1.48 11.57 8.05
CA SER A 73 0.51 10.88 8.87
C SER A 73 0.30 11.62 10.18
N GLN A 74 -0.95 11.65 10.65
CA GLN A 74 -1.36 12.32 11.88
C GLN A 74 -2.31 11.41 12.66
N LYS A 75 -1.91 11.07 13.89
CA LYS A 75 -2.80 10.44 14.88
C LYS A 75 -3.82 11.47 15.39
N LEU A 76 -5.04 11.02 15.62
CA LEU A 76 -6.20 11.76 16.09
C LEU A 76 -6.76 11.07 17.34
N LEU A 77 -7.46 11.84 18.18
CA LEU A 77 -8.24 11.33 19.33
C LEU A 77 -7.46 10.34 20.21
N GLY A 78 -6.28 10.75 20.69
CA GLY A 78 -5.52 9.96 21.66
C GLY A 78 -4.95 8.63 21.13
N ARG A 79 -4.88 8.44 19.80
CA ARG A 79 -4.47 7.22 19.04
C ARG A 79 -5.63 6.37 18.54
N PHE A 80 -6.88 6.79 18.73
CA PHE A 80 -8.05 6.09 18.19
C PHE A 80 -8.04 6.04 16.65
N ALA A 81 -7.59 7.10 15.98
CA ALA A 81 -7.55 7.16 14.53
C ALA A 81 -6.23 7.74 14.03
N GLU A 82 -5.87 7.40 12.79
CA GLU A 82 -4.74 7.97 12.06
C GLU A 82 -5.22 8.27 10.64
N VAL A 83 -4.96 9.49 10.18
CA VAL A 83 -5.17 9.90 8.79
C VAL A 83 -3.80 10.13 8.18
N SER A 84 -3.59 9.57 6.99
CA SER A 84 -2.35 9.79 6.24
C SER A 84 -2.60 10.19 4.80
N MET A 85 -1.67 10.96 4.28
CA MET A 85 -1.61 11.42 2.89
C MET A 85 -0.27 10.97 2.31
N VAL A 86 -0.31 10.25 1.21
CA VAL A 86 0.86 9.76 0.47
C VAL A 86 0.86 10.41 -0.91
N ARG A 87 1.87 11.21 -1.21
CA ARG A 87 2.07 11.79 -2.54
C ARG A 87 3.19 11.05 -3.27
N HIS A 88 2.91 10.61 -4.48
CA HIS A 88 3.91 10.02 -5.37
C HIS A 88 4.67 11.12 -6.10
N LEU A 89 6.01 11.06 -6.04
CA LEU A 89 6.90 12.08 -6.58
C LEU A 89 7.50 11.69 -7.93
N ASN A 90 7.68 10.39 -8.16
CA ASN A 90 8.21 9.84 -9.40
C ASN A 90 7.52 8.51 -9.75
N GLY A 91 7.86 7.98 -10.91
CA GLY A 91 7.37 6.72 -11.44
C GLY A 91 5.98 6.87 -12.06
N ALA A 92 5.33 5.74 -12.28
CA ALA A 92 4.16 5.69 -13.13
C ALA A 92 2.86 6.27 -12.49
N THR A 93 2.90 6.58 -11.18
CA THR A 93 1.82 7.24 -10.43
C THR A 93 2.18 8.67 -10.01
N LYS A 94 3.16 9.30 -10.66
CA LYS A 94 3.62 10.65 -10.33
C LYS A 94 2.45 11.64 -10.18
N ASP A 95 2.54 12.50 -9.17
CA ASP A 95 1.56 13.52 -8.78
C ASP A 95 0.22 13.01 -8.25
N ARG A 96 0.00 11.69 -8.21
CA ARG A 96 -1.16 11.11 -7.53
C ARG A 96 -0.99 11.22 -6.01
N THR A 97 -2.09 11.54 -5.35
CA THR A 97 -2.14 11.71 -3.90
C THR A 97 -3.14 10.75 -3.29
N VAL A 98 -2.63 9.76 -2.58
CA VAL A 98 -3.42 8.75 -1.89
C VAL A 98 -3.73 9.23 -0.49
N PHE A 99 -4.96 8.99 -0.04
CA PHE A 99 -5.33 9.23 1.34
C PHE A 99 -5.73 7.92 2.02
N ASN A 100 -5.28 7.75 3.25
CA ASN A 100 -5.56 6.56 4.05
C ASN A 100 -6.15 6.95 5.41
N LEU A 101 -6.95 6.03 5.92
CA LEU A 101 -7.53 6.07 7.25
C LEU A 101 -7.17 4.77 7.97
N LYS A 102 -6.79 4.88 9.23
CA LYS A 102 -6.55 3.75 10.12
C LYS A 102 -7.27 4.03 11.43
N LEU A 103 -7.98 3.03 11.93
CA LEU A 103 -8.73 3.05 13.18
C LEU A 103 -8.15 2.00 14.11
N ASN A 104 -7.82 2.41 15.32
CA ASN A 104 -7.39 1.54 16.38
C ASN A 104 -8.62 0.84 16.97
N VAL A 105 -8.67 -0.48 16.78
CA VAL A 105 -9.77 -1.34 17.25
C VAL A 105 -9.47 -1.87 18.64
N LEU A 106 -8.20 -2.19 18.90
CA LEU A 106 -7.73 -2.71 20.18
C LEU A 106 -6.38 -2.10 20.50
N GLU A 107 -6.26 -1.42 21.63
CA GLU A 107 -4.97 -0.90 22.06
C GLU A 107 -4.08 -2.03 22.60
N GLU A 108 -2.76 -1.85 22.49
CA GLU A 108 -1.82 -2.81 23.05
C GLU A 108 -1.96 -2.85 24.58
N ASP A 109 -2.04 -4.06 25.12
CA ASP A 109 -1.94 -4.34 26.55
C ASP A 109 -0.89 -5.43 26.75
N THR A 110 -0.58 -5.75 28.01
CA THR A 110 0.42 -6.75 28.42
C THR A 110 0.34 -8.04 27.61
N TYR A 111 -0.88 -8.55 27.37
CA TYR A 111 -1.10 -9.79 26.62
C TYR A 111 -1.71 -9.56 25.24
N LEU A 112 -2.41 -8.45 25.02
CA LEU A 112 -3.14 -8.19 23.78
C LEU A 112 -2.29 -7.40 22.78
N PRO A 113 -2.19 -7.85 21.51
CA PRO A 113 -1.57 -7.04 20.47
C PRO A 113 -2.42 -5.80 20.18
N ASN A 114 -1.81 -4.73 19.69
CA ASN A 114 -2.56 -3.64 19.09
C ASN A 114 -3.18 -4.12 17.78
N ILE A 115 -4.46 -3.86 17.55
CA ILE A 115 -5.17 -4.22 16.31
C ILE A 115 -5.77 -2.96 15.70
N VAL A 116 -5.49 -2.76 14.42
CA VAL A 116 -6.06 -1.67 13.63
C VAL A 116 -6.83 -2.21 12.43
N TRP A 117 -7.87 -1.49 12.06
CA TRP A 117 -8.55 -1.62 10.79
C TRP A 117 -8.28 -0.38 9.96
N GLY A 118 -7.94 -0.54 8.69
CA GLY A 118 -7.61 0.59 7.84
C GLY A 118 -8.12 0.45 6.42
N VAL A 119 -8.21 1.61 5.77
CA VAL A 119 -8.56 1.78 4.37
C VAL A 119 -7.50 2.67 3.74
N SER A 120 -6.85 2.16 2.69
CA SER A 120 -5.95 2.91 1.84
C SER A 120 -6.63 3.27 0.53
N ASP A 121 -6.22 4.41 -0.03
CA ASP A 121 -6.74 4.96 -1.28
C ASP A 121 -8.26 5.15 -1.29
N PHE A 122 -8.80 5.85 -0.29
CA PHE A 122 -10.25 6.04 -0.20
C PHE A 122 -10.84 6.87 -1.36
N ARG A 123 -10.02 7.66 -2.06
CA ARG A 123 -10.41 8.41 -3.26
C ARG A 123 -10.17 7.64 -4.56
N THR A 124 -9.66 6.41 -4.47
CA THR A 124 -9.39 5.52 -5.62
C THR A 124 -8.48 6.14 -6.68
N GLU A 125 -7.51 6.95 -6.26
CA GLU A 125 -6.55 7.63 -7.13
C GLU A 125 -5.58 6.63 -7.78
N LEU A 126 -5.34 5.48 -7.14
CA LEU A 126 -4.60 4.35 -7.71
C LEU A 126 -5.53 3.27 -8.30
N GLY A 127 -6.84 3.52 -8.32
CA GLY A 127 -7.84 2.72 -9.03
C GLY A 127 -8.84 1.97 -8.13
N SER A 128 -8.52 1.68 -6.88
CA SER A 128 -9.40 0.95 -5.96
C SER A 128 -8.96 1.07 -4.50
N LYS A 129 -9.93 0.94 -3.58
CA LYS A 129 -9.70 1.01 -2.14
C LYS A 129 -9.10 -0.29 -1.64
N ILE A 130 -8.10 -0.19 -0.78
CA ILE A 130 -7.48 -1.36 -0.14
C ILE A 130 -7.89 -1.39 1.34
N PHE A 131 -8.59 -2.44 1.74
CA PHE A 131 -8.98 -2.65 3.13
C PHE A 131 -7.96 -3.57 3.80
N PHE A 132 -7.51 -3.21 5.00
CA PHE A 132 -6.55 -4.00 5.74
C PHE A 132 -6.89 -4.08 7.23
N LEU A 133 -6.46 -5.19 7.84
CA LEU A 133 -6.45 -5.41 9.27
C LEU A 133 -5.00 -5.73 9.66
N ALA A 134 -4.43 -4.98 10.59
CA ALA A 134 -3.05 -5.17 11.02
C ALA A 134 -2.98 -5.28 12.54
N GLY A 135 -2.21 -6.26 13.01
CA GLY A 135 -1.85 -6.47 14.40
C GLY A 135 -0.37 -6.18 14.62
N SER A 136 -0.03 -5.53 15.73
CA SER A 136 1.34 -5.34 16.18
C SER A 136 1.50 -5.69 17.65
N LYS A 137 2.62 -6.30 18.02
CA LYS A 137 2.99 -6.50 19.43
C LYS A 137 4.47 -6.28 19.64
N THR A 138 4.81 -5.54 20.68
CA THR A 138 6.20 -5.35 21.12
C THR A 138 6.45 -6.21 22.35
N ILE A 139 7.48 -7.06 22.27
CA ILE A 139 7.97 -7.88 23.37
C ILE A 139 9.25 -7.23 23.88
N GLU A 140 9.08 -6.30 24.82
CA GLU A 140 10.15 -5.45 25.35
C GLU A 140 11.32 -6.26 25.92
N ALA A 141 11.02 -7.35 26.64
CA ALA A 141 12.03 -8.24 27.24
C ALA A 141 13.05 -8.79 26.23
N PHE A 142 12.66 -8.91 24.96
CA PHE A 142 13.54 -9.34 23.88
C PHE A 142 13.84 -8.24 22.88
N GLY A 143 13.31 -7.02 23.03
CA GLY A 143 13.46 -5.95 22.04
C GLY A 143 12.97 -6.37 20.65
N VAL A 144 11.92 -7.20 20.58
CA VAL A 144 11.33 -7.69 19.34
C VAL A 144 9.95 -7.08 19.14
N THR A 145 9.67 -6.60 17.94
CA THR A 145 8.32 -6.19 17.54
C THR A 145 7.84 -7.06 16.39
N ALA A 146 6.67 -7.67 16.55
CA ALA A 146 6.04 -8.49 15.53
C ALA A 146 4.84 -7.76 14.92
N HIS A 147 4.67 -7.92 13.62
CA HIS A 147 3.59 -7.37 12.83
C HIS A 147 2.96 -8.48 11.99
N ALA A 148 1.63 -8.53 11.93
CA ALA A 148 0.93 -9.47 11.07
C ALA A 148 -0.43 -8.90 10.67
N GLY A 149 -0.98 -9.36 9.55
CA GLY A 149 -2.31 -8.93 9.18
C GLY A 149 -2.79 -9.50 7.86
N VAL A 150 -3.94 -9.00 7.45
CA VAL A 150 -4.57 -9.33 6.18
C VAL A 150 -4.96 -8.05 5.46
N TYR A 151 -4.83 -8.03 4.14
CA TYR A 151 -5.49 -7.03 3.30
C TYR A 151 -6.27 -7.70 2.19
N LYS A 152 -7.20 -6.94 1.64
CA LYS A 152 -7.94 -7.33 0.46
C LYS A 152 -7.21 -6.81 -0.77
N ASP A 153 -6.77 -7.71 -1.64
CA ASP A 153 -6.08 -7.34 -2.86
C ASP A 153 -6.99 -6.47 -3.75
N PRO A 154 -6.50 -5.32 -4.25
CA PRO A 154 -7.29 -4.38 -5.04
C PRO A 154 -7.67 -4.88 -6.45
N VAL A 155 -7.01 -5.93 -6.95
CA VAL A 155 -7.18 -6.51 -8.29
C VAL A 155 -7.90 -7.85 -8.20
N THR A 156 -7.37 -8.81 -7.45
CA THR A 156 -7.96 -10.15 -7.37
C THR A 156 -9.13 -10.23 -6.39
N THR A 157 -9.30 -9.22 -5.51
CA THR A 157 -10.33 -9.20 -4.46
C THR A 157 -10.09 -10.27 -3.37
N ASP A 158 -9.02 -11.04 -3.49
CA ASP A 158 -8.64 -12.08 -2.55
C ASP A 158 -8.06 -11.51 -1.26
N LYS A 159 -8.07 -12.34 -0.21
CA LYS A 159 -7.50 -11.98 1.09
C LYS A 159 -6.07 -12.47 1.16
N GLU A 160 -5.16 -11.54 1.38
CA GLU A 160 -3.73 -11.80 1.37
C GLU A 160 -3.14 -11.47 2.73
N THR A 161 -2.23 -12.33 3.19
CA THR A 161 -1.58 -12.20 4.49
C THR A 161 -0.24 -11.51 4.36
N PHE A 162 0.14 -10.75 5.39
CA PHE A 162 1.49 -10.23 5.54
C PHE A 162 1.98 -10.44 6.96
N PHE A 163 3.30 -10.52 7.11
CA PHE A 163 3.94 -10.54 8.41
C PHE A 163 5.29 -9.82 8.38
N GLY A 164 5.72 -9.31 9.52
CA GLY A 164 7.00 -8.66 9.68
C GLY A 164 7.51 -8.77 11.11
N LEU A 165 8.82 -8.69 11.25
CA LEU A 165 9.52 -8.80 12.51
C LEU A 165 10.65 -7.78 12.55
N GLU A 166 10.71 -7.03 13.64
CA GLU A 166 11.78 -6.10 13.95
C GLU A 166 12.51 -6.59 15.20
N LYS A 167 13.84 -6.60 15.18
CA LYS A 167 14.71 -6.95 16.31
C LYS A 167 15.67 -5.80 16.57
N THR A 168 15.59 -5.23 17.75
CA THR A 168 16.57 -4.26 18.23
C THR A 168 17.84 -5.00 18.62
N VAL A 169 18.94 -4.76 17.92
CA VAL A 169 20.25 -5.38 18.17
C VAL A 169 21.12 -4.45 19.01
N PHE A 170 21.10 -3.15 18.69
CA PHE A 170 21.66 -2.08 19.49
C PHE A 170 20.60 -1.00 19.69
N PRO A 171 20.72 -0.11 20.70
CA PRO A 171 19.71 0.92 20.98
C PRO A 171 19.29 1.76 19.77
N LEU A 172 20.19 1.94 18.80
CA LEU A 172 19.95 2.72 17.58
C LEU A 172 19.91 1.87 16.31
N VAL A 173 20.07 0.55 16.40
CA VAL A 173 20.16 -0.37 15.25
C VAL A 173 19.12 -1.47 15.39
N VAL A 174 18.17 -1.47 14.47
CA VAL A 174 17.12 -2.49 14.37
C VAL A 174 17.32 -3.25 13.07
N VAL A 175 17.31 -4.57 13.14
CA VAL A 175 17.23 -5.43 11.95
C VAL A 175 15.79 -5.83 11.78
N ALA A 176 15.28 -5.77 10.56
CA ALA A 176 13.89 -6.11 10.29
C ALA A 176 13.75 -6.96 9.03
N GLY A 177 12.71 -7.79 9.04
CA GLY A 177 12.29 -8.55 7.88
C GLY A 177 10.77 -8.49 7.75
N GLU A 178 10.26 -8.44 6.53
CA GLU A 178 8.84 -8.56 6.24
C GLU A 178 8.62 -9.45 5.03
N ARG A 179 7.48 -10.13 5.03
CA ARG A 179 6.98 -10.86 3.88
C ARG A 179 5.57 -10.38 3.55
N ILE A 180 5.38 -10.00 2.30
CA ILE A 180 4.09 -9.61 1.73
C ILE A 180 3.91 -10.36 0.42
N HIS A 181 2.80 -11.08 0.28
CA HIS A 181 2.63 -12.10 -0.77
C HIS A 181 3.87 -13.04 -0.81
N ASP A 182 4.57 -13.05 -1.95
CA ASP A 182 5.77 -13.85 -2.18
C ASP A 182 7.09 -13.07 -2.05
N GLN A 183 7.03 -11.80 -1.64
CA GLN A 183 8.23 -10.97 -1.53
C GLN A 183 8.76 -10.93 -0.11
N THR A 184 10.00 -11.37 0.05
CA THR A 184 10.75 -11.22 1.29
C THR A 184 11.61 -9.96 1.22
N THR A 185 11.44 -9.08 2.19
CA THR A 185 12.23 -7.85 2.35
C THR A 185 13.00 -7.92 3.64
N VAL A 186 14.30 -7.69 3.61
CA VAL A 186 15.18 -7.69 4.79
C VAL A 186 16.01 -6.41 4.82
N GLY A 187 16.21 -5.84 6.00
CA GLY A 187 16.86 -4.55 6.09
C GLY A 187 17.28 -4.15 7.50
N VAL A 188 17.83 -2.95 7.57
CA VAL A 188 18.32 -2.32 8.79
C VAL A 188 17.70 -0.94 8.92
N LYS A 189 17.35 -0.59 10.16
CA LYS A 189 16.88 0.73 10.56
C LYS A 189 17.86 1.33 11.56
N LEU A 190 18.32 2.53 11.24
CA LEU A 190 19.23 3.32 12.05
C LEU A 190 18.44 4.49 12.63
N ARG A 191 18.49 4.65 13.96
CA ARG A 191 17.78 5.73 14.67
C ARG A 191 18.81 6.68 15.29
N PRO A 192 19.45 7.55 14.49
CA PRO A 192 20.55 8.39 14.98
C PRO A 192 20.10 9.43 16.01
N TYR A 193 18.84 9.84 15.96
CA TYR A 193 18.24 10.83 16.85
C TYR A 193 16.81 10.42 17.25
N PRO A 194 16.31 10.87 18.42
CA PRO A 194 14.92 10.69 18.80
C PRO A 194 13.98 11.17 17.70
N GLY A 195 13.10 10.26 17.26
CA GLY A 195 12.14 10.54 16.21
C GLY A 195 12.69 10.51 14.78
N VAL A 196 13.98 10.27 14.55
CA VAL A 196 14.53 10.09 13.20
C VAL A 196 14.84 8.61 12.96
N SER A 197 14.37 8.06 11.85
CA SER A 197 14.70 6.70 11.38
C SER A 197 15.22 6.77 9.95
N VAL A 198 16.41 6.22 9.71
CA VAL A 198 16.98 5.99 8.38
C VAL A 198 16.95 4.49 8.14
N GLU A 199 16.25 4.07 7.11
CA GLU A 199 15.94 2.68 6.85
C GLU A 199 16.45 2.29 5.48
N TYR A 200 17.15 1.16 5.42
CA TYR A 200 17.60 0.52 4.20
C TYR A 200 17.11 -0.91 4.20
N ALA A 201 16.47 -1.33 3.12
CA ALA A 201 16.07 -2.71 2.94
C ALA A 201 16.33 -3.20 1.53
N ARG A 202 16.45 -4.52 1.40
CA ARG A 202 16.57 -5.23 0.15
C ARG A 202 15.46 -6.26 0.03
N ARG A 203 14.79 -6.25 -1.11
CA ARG A 203 13.86 -7.30 -1.54
C ARG A 203 14.67 -8.42 -2.18
N LEU A 204 14.46 -9.63 -1.70
CA LEU A 204 15.19 -10.81 -2.17
C LEU A 204 14.56 -11.39 -3.43
N ASP A 205 13.24 -11.25 -3.56
CA ASP A 205 12.43 -11.89 -4.61
C ASP A 205 11.87 -10.86 -5.62
N ALA A 206 12.44 -9.65 -5.68
CA ALA A 206 12.01 -8.59 -6.59
C ALA A 206 12.99 -8.41 -7.78
N PRO A 207 12.51 -7.90 -8.92
CA PRO A 207 13.39 -7.49 -10.03
C PRO A 207 14.44 -6.46 -9.57
N ASP A 208 15.59 -6.43 -10.26
CA ASP A 208 16.76 -5.63 -9.86
C ASP A 208 16.45 -4.12 -9.71
N ASP A 209 15.49 -3.59 -10.46
CA ASP A 209 15.05 -2.19 -10.44
C ASP A 209 14.06 -1.85 -9.31
N GLN A 210 13.75 -2.81 -8.45
CA GLN A 210 12.97 -2.61 -7.23
C GLN A 210 13.60 -3.31 -6.02
N ALA A 211 14.85 -3.77 -6.19
CA ALA A 211 15.52 -4.58 -5.20
C ALA A 211 15.86 -3.79 -3.93
N SER A 212 16.12 -2.49 -4.05
CA SER A 212 16.50 -1.66 -2.91
C SER A 212 15.38 -0.71 -2.47
N LEU A 213 15.27 -0.50 -1.16
CA LEU A 213 14.32 0.41 -0.54
C LEU A 213 15.05 1.28 0.47
N TYR A 214 14.90 2.59 0.30
CA TYR A 214 15.41 3.62 1.19
C TYR A 214 14.23 4.35 1.80
N ARG A 215 14.28 4.57 3.10
CA ARG A 215 13.25 5.32 3.80
C ARG A 215 13.84 6.22 4.87
N LEU A 216 13.35 7.45 4.92
CA LEU A 216 13.65 8.41 5.96
C LEU A 216 12.34 8.74 6.68
N VAL A 217 12.30 8.58 7.99
CA VAL A 217 11.12 8.85 8.82
C VAL A 217 11.46 9.87 9.88
N TYR A 218 10.55 10.84 10.03
CA TYR A 218 10.50 11.76 11.15
C TYR A 218 9.20 11.55 11.93
N LEU A 219 9.30 10.93 13.10
CA LEU A 219 8.21 10.74 14.05
C LEU A 219 7.97 12.05 14.80
N ARG A 220 6.77 12.59 14.65
CA ARG A 220 6.36 13.83 15.32
C ARG A 220 5.72 13.50 16.67
N ALA A 221 6.32 14.01 17.75
CA ALA A 221 5.73 14.04 19.07
C ALA A 221 4.81 15.26 19.18
N PHE A 222 3.56 15.14 18.73
CA PHE A 222 2.48 16.05 19.13
C PHE A 222 1.40 15.24 19.84
#